data_AF-A0A354FFQ8-F1
#
_entry.id   AF-A0A354FFQ8-F1
#
_cell.length_a   1.000
_cell.length_b   1.000
_cell.length_c   1.000
_cell.angle_alpha   90.00
_cell.angle_beta   90.00
_cell.angle_gamma   90.00
#
_symmetry.space_group_name_H-M   'P 1'
#
loop_
_entity.id
_entity.type
_entity.pdbx_description
1 polymer ?
#
loop_
_entity_poly.entity_id
_entity_poly.type
_entity_poly.pdbx_seq_one_letter_code
_entity_poly.pdbx_strand_id
1 'polypeptide(L)'
;GAKMHWFGSLAVGSKAVLLRGVKPKWILEAVSEEKVSIVWLLVPWAQDILDAIESKEVDLKDINLEQWRLMHIGAQPVPPSLVIRWKKYFPKHMYDTNYGLSESTGPGCVHLGIENIHKVGAIGKPGNNWEIKIVDEHDRPVSRGKVGELLLKGPGVMKGYYNNPEATAKVLKNGWLHTGDMARQDEDGFIYLVDRKKDVVIMGGENIYPVQIEEFLRTHNDIKDVAVIGLPDRRLGEIPAAVIELKSGRQVTEEEMFEFCEELPRYKRPRQIIFDEVPRNATGKIEKPKLREKYAQDSIAKVV
;
A
#
# COMPACT_ATOMS: atom_id res chain seq x y z
N GLY A 1 -6.83 2.32 -12.66
CA GLY A 1 -7.20 3.18 -11.52
C GLY A 1 -7.72 4.53 -11.98
N ALA A 2 -6.84 5.39 -12.52
CA ALA A 2 -7.14 6.79 -12.82
C ALA A 2 -8.39 7.05 -13.69
N LYS A 3 -8.77 6.11 -14.58
CA LYS A 3 -9.97 6.23 -15.43
C LYS A 3 -11.24 6.61 -14.65
N MET A 4 -11.43 6.08 -13.44
CA MET A 4 -12.65 6.36 -12.68
C MET A 4 -12.66 7.76 -12.08
N HIS A 5 -11.49 8.33 -11.77
CA HIS A 5 -11.40 9.73 -11.36
C HIS A 5 -11.77 10.65 -12.53
N TRP A 6 -11.34 10.33 -13.75
CA TRP A 6 -11.73 11.06 -14.96
C TRP A 6 -13.22 10.95 -15.26
N PHE A 7 -13.78 9.73 -15.23
CA PHE A 7 -15.21 9.53 -15.47
C PHE A 7 -16.07 10.18 -14.41
N GLY A 8 -15.64 10.19 -13.15
CA GLY A 8 -16.32 10.93 -12.09
C GLY A 8 -16.44 12.41 -12.42
N SER A 9 -15.32 13.06 -12.80
CA SER A 9 -15.33 14.46 -13.20
C SER A 9 -16.20 14.72 -14.43
N LEU A 10 -16.09 13.87 -15.46
CA LEU A 10 -16.90 13.98 -16.68
C LEU A 10 -18.40 13.82 -16.38
N ALA A 11 -18.78 12.86 -15.55
CA ALA A 11 -20.18 12.56 -15.23
C ALA A 11 -20.89 13.71 -14.51
N VAL A 12 -20.16 14.50 -13.72
CA VAL A 12 -20.71 15.65 -12.98
C VAL A 12 -20.40 17.00 -13.65
N GLY A 13 -19.75 16.99 -14.82
CA GLY A 13 -19.36 18.20 -15.54
C GLY A 13 -18.31 19.03 -14.81
N SER A 14 -17.47 18.43 -13.97
CA SER A 14 -16.40 19.15 -13.28
C SER A 14 -15.14 19.31 -14.12
N LYS A 15 -14.35 20.33 -13.81
CA LYS A 15 -13.03 20.57 -14.41
C LYS A 15 -12.04 19.50 -13.93
N ALA A 16 -11.38 18.84 -14.87
CA ALA A 16 -10.29 17.91 -14.58
C ALA A 16 -8.97 18.45 -15.16
N VAL A 17 -7.92 18.48 -14.34
CA VAL A 17 -6.62 19.06 -14.69
C VAL A 17 -5.61 17.94 -14.89
N LEU A 18 -4.98 17.89 -16.06
CA LEU A 18 -3.94 16.92 -16.41
C LEU A 18 -2.56 17.55 -16.22
N LEU A 19 -1.72 16.93 -15.38
CA LEU A 19 -0.34 17.32 -15.24
C LEU A 19 0.54 16.60 -16.26
N ARG A 20 1.50 17.32 -16.85
CA ARG A 20 2.51 16.75 -17.76
C ARG A 20 3.70 16.10 -17.01
N GLY A 21 3.77 16.30 -15.70
CA GLY A 21 4.76 15.69 -14.83
C GLY A 21 4.38 15.86 -13.36
N VAL A 22 5.18 15.25 -12.48
CA VAL A 22 4.80 15.03 -11.07
C VAL A 22 5.77 15.66 -10.08
N LYS A 23 6.54 16.67 -10.51
CA LYS A 23 7.41 17.41 -9.59
C LYS A 23 6.56 18.18 -8.57
N PRO A 24 6.95 18.23 -7.28
CA PRO A 24 6.22 18.95 -6.24
C PRO A 24 5.78 20.36 -6.63
N LYS A 25 6.72 21.16 -7.14
CA LYS A 25 6.48 22.53 -7.59
C LYS A 25 5.38 22.60 -8.66
N TRP A 26 5.43 21.73 -9.67
CA TRP A 26 4.43 21.70 -10.75
C TRP A 26 3.04 21.30 -10.25
N ILE A 27 2.97 20.37 -9.30
CA ILE A 27 1.69 19.98 -8.67
C ILE A 27 1.09 21.19 -7.96
N LEU A 28 1.89 21.88 -7.13
CA LEU A 28 1.42 23.01 -6.32
C LEU A 28 1.05 24.23 -7.17
N GLU A 29 1.86 24.55 -8.19
CA GLU A 29 1.56 25.60 -9.19
C GLU A 29 0.24 25.32 -9.90
N ALA A 30 0.05 24.10 -10.42
CA ALA A 30 -1.20 23.72 -11.08
C ALA A 30 -2.41 23.79 -10.15
N VAL A 31 -2.25 23.40 -8.88
CA VAL A 31 -3.34 23.52 -7.88
C VAL A 31 -3.75 24.97 -7.70
N SER A 32 -2.78 25.89 -7.66
CA SER A 32 -2.99 27.33 -7.52
C SER A 32 -3.60 27.96 -8.76
N GLU A 33 -2.93 27.82 -9.92
CA GLU A 33 -3.32 28.45 -11.19
C GLU A 33 -4.69 27.95 -11.67
N GLU A 34 -4.93 26.64 -11.57
CA GLU A 34 -6.15 26.03 -12.06
C GLU A 34 -7.28 26.01 -11.02
N LYS A 35 -7.00 26.50 -9.80
CA LYS A 35 -7.90 26.53 -8.64
C LYS A 35 -8.46 25.15 -8.29
N VAL A 36 -7.59 24.14 -8.23
CA VAL A 36 -7.96 22.75 -7.95
C VAL A 36 -8.36 22.57 -6.49
N SER A 37 -9.54 22.00 -6.24
CA SER A 37 -10.03 21.77 -4.87
C SER A 37 -9.79 20.36 -4.32
N ILE A 38 -9.60 19.37 -5.19
CA ILE A 38 -9.36 17.97 -4.83
C ILE A 38 -8.17 17.47 -5.63
N VAL A 39 -7.18 16.93 -4.94
CA VAL A 39 -5.98 16.37 -5.57
C VAL A 39 -5.88 14.89 -5.22
N TRP A 40 -5.65 14.08 -6.24
CA TRP A 40 -5.44 12.64 -6.13
C TRP A 40 -3.94 12.37 -6.14
N LEU A 41 -3.39 12.01 -5.00
CA LEU A 41 -1.96 11.78 -4.81
C LEU A 41 -1.64 10.30 -4.72
N LEU A 42 -0.49 9.92 -5.25
CA LEU A 42 0.20 8.71 -4.82
C LEU A 42 1.01 9.05 -3.56
N VAL A 43 1.20 8.05 -2.71
CA VAL A 43 2.00 8.19 -1.47
C VAL A 43 3.39 8.80 -1.72
N PRO A 44 4.17 8.39 -2.74
CA PRO A 44 5.46 9.02 -3.04
C PRO A 44 5.32 10.52 -3.37
N TRP A 45 4.31 10.91 -4.15
CA TRP A 45 4.13 12.32 -4.50
C TRP A 45 3.77 13.19 -3.28
N ALA A 46 3.00 12.64 -2.34
CA ALA A 46 2.73 13.33 -1.09
C ALA A 46 4.00 13.47 -0.22
N GLN A 47 4.89 12.46 -0.23
CA GLN A 47 6.19 12.55 0.43
C GLN A 47 7.08 13.61 -0.24
N ASP A 48 7.22 13.57 -1.57
CA ASP A 48 8.02 14.52 -2.34
C ASP A 48 7.55 15.97 -2.11
N ILE A 49 6.23 16.19 -2.03
CA ILE A 49 5.67 17.52 -1.70
C ILE A 49 6.11 17.98 -0.31
N LEU A 50 6.01 17.12 0.70
CA LEU A 50 6.41 17.47 2.06
C LEU A 50 7.91 17.70 2.17
N ASP A 51 8.71 16.86 1.50
CA ASP A 51 10.17 16.99 1.47
C ASP A 51 10.59 18.31 0.80
N ALA A 52 9.95 18.71 -0.30
CA ALA A 52 10.21 19.99 -0.98
C ALA A 52 9.82 21.22 -0.14
N ILE A 53 8.75 21.13 0.65
CA ILE A 53 8.35 22.19 1.58
C ILE A 53 9.36 22.28 2.73
N GLU A 54 9.76 21.15 3.31
CA GLU A 54 10.68 21.09 4.45
C GLU A 54 12.11 21.50 4.09
N SER A 55 12.56 21.17 2.88
CA SER A 55 13.86 21.58 2.34
C SER A 55 13.89 23.05 1.90
N LYS A 56 12.73 23.74 1.91
CA LYS A 56 12.52 25.10 1.37
C LYS A 56 12.76 25.22 -0.13
N GLU A 57 12.69 24.11 -0.88
CA GLU A 57 12.62 24.15 -2.35
C GLU A 57 11.31 24.79 -2.82
N VAL A 58 10.23 24.63 -2.04
CA VAL A 58 8.95 25.28 -2.25
C VAL A 58 8.54 26.08 -1.00
N ASP A 59 8.27 27.37 -1.18
CA ASP A 59 7.61 28.20 -0.16
C ASP A 59 6.10 28.25 -0.43
N LEU A 60 5.31 27.80 0.55
CA LEU A 60 3.85 27.81 0.45
C LEU A 60 3.26 29.23 0.44
N LYS A 61 4.01 30.25 0.86
CA LYS A 61 3.55 31.65 0.83
C LYS A 61 3.38 32.20 -0.58
N ASP A 62 4.11 31.63 -1.54
CA ASP A 62 4.10 32.07 -2.93
C ASP A 62 2.99 31.40 -3.76
N ILE A 63 2.21 30.49 -3.15
CA ILE A 63 1.26 29.62 -3.84
C ILE A 63 -0.11 29.71 -3.17
N ASN A 64 -1.17 30.02 -3.94
CA ASN A 64 -2.52 30.04 -3.39
C ASN A 64 -3.13 28.64 -3.36
N LEU A 65 -3.24 28.06 -2.16
CA LEU A 65 -3.77 26.72 -1.94
C LEU A 65 -5.06 26.70 -1.11
N GLU A 66 -5.69 27.85 -0.85
CA GLU A 66 -6.85 27.94 0.04
C GLU A 66 -8.05 27.11 -0.44
N GLN A 67 -8.21 26.97 -1.75
CA GLN A 67 -9.25 26.17 -2.38
C GLN A 67 -9.03 24.67 -2.25
N TRP A 68 -7.79 24.21 -2.01
CA TRP A 68 -7.48 22.80 -1.89
C TRP A 68 -8.01 22.29 -0.56
N ARG A 69 -9.07 21.47 -0.62
CA ARG A 69 -9.81 21.04 0.57
C ARG A 69 -9.66 19.57 0.91
N LEU A 70 -9.19 18.74 -0.02
CA LEU A 70 -9.13 17.29 0.16
C LEU A 70 -7.82 16.72 -0.40
N MET A 71 -7.03 16.09 0.48
CA MET A 71 -6.01 15.13 0.08
C MET A 71 -6.68 13.78 -0.09
N HIS A 72 -6.91 13.39 -1.34
CA HIS A 72 -7.25 12.01 -1.65
C HIS A 72 -5.96 11.27 -2.00
N ILE A 73 -5.67 10.16 -1.33
CA ILE A 73 -4.43 9.40 -1.54
C ILE A 73 -4.73 7.90 -1.57
N GLY A 74 -3.93 7.12 -2.28
CA GLY A 74 -4.18 5.67 -2.37
C GLY A 74 -3.17 4.93 -3.25
N ALA A 75 -3.65 3.86 -3.90
CA ALA A 75 -2.91 2.88 -4.70
C ALA A 75 -1.93 1.98 -3.94
N GLN A 76 -1.48 2.39 -2.75
CA GLN A 76 -0.71 1.60 -1.81
C GLN A 76 -1.12 1.92 -0.36
N PRO A 77 -0.77 1.08 0.63
CA PRO A 77 -1.00 1.40 2.04
C PRO A 77 -0.46 2.79 2.39
N VAL A 78 -1.29 3.60 3.02
CA VAL A 78 -0.97 4.99 3.38
C VAL A 78 -0.43 5.00 4.81
N PRO A 79 0.84 5.39 5.04
CA PRO A 79 1.39 5.42 6.39
C PRO A 79 0.66 6.45 7.26
N PRO A 80 0.23 6.10 8.50
CA PRO A 80 -0.38 7.07 9.41
C PRO A 80 0.52 8.29 9.69
N SER A 81 1.83 8.06 9.79
CA SER A 81 2.84 9.11 9.96
C SER A 81 2.85 10.13 8.82
N LEU A 82 2.58 9.70 7.58
CA LEU A 82 2.47 10.59 6.42
C LEU A 82 1.27 11.51 6.56
N VAL A 83 0.10 10.99 6.99
CA VAL A 83 -1.11 11.80 7.20
C VAL A 83 -0.90 12.81 8.31
N ILE A 84 -0.25 12.41 9.41
CA ILE A 84 0.11 13.30 10.52
C ILE A 84 1.07 14.40 10.04
N ARG A 85 2.11 14.04 9.27
CA ARG A 85 3.07 15.01 8.70
C ARG A 85 2.37 15.98 7.74
N TRP A 86 1.48 15.48 6.88
CA TRP A 86 0.69 16.28 5.95
C TRP A 86 -0.15 17.34 6.66
N LYS A 87 -0.82 16.96 7.75
CA LYS A 87 -1.66 17.85 8.55
C LYS A 87 -0.91 19.01 9.22
N LYS A 88 0.41 18.93 9.38
CA LYS A 88 1.23 20.06 9.89
C LYS A 88 1.26 21.23 8.91
N TYR A 89 1.29 20.95 7.61
CA TYR A 89 1.33 21.96 6.54
C TYR A 89 -0.06 22.32 6.02
N PHE A 90 -0.97 21.35 6.02
CA PHE A 90 -2.32 21.48 5.48
C PHE A 90 -3.39 21.14 6.53
N PRO A 91 -3.50 21.92 7.62
CA PRO A 91 -4.35 21.56 8.77
C PRO A 91 -5.84 21.46 8.42
N LYS A 92 -6.31 22.29 7.47
CA LYS A 92 -7.70 22.35 7.03
C LYS A 92 -8.08 21.29 5.98
N HIS A 93 -7.12 20.58 5.37
CA HIS A 93 -7.44 19.59 4.34
C HIS A 93 -8.13 18.39 4.96
N MET A 94 -9.22 17.93 4.36
CA MET A 94 -9.77 16.60 4.63
C MET A 94 -8.81 15.52 4.12
N TYR A 95 -8.95 14.32 4.67
CA TYR A 95 -8.20 13.13 4.27
C TYR A 95 -9.17 12.06 3.82
N ASP A 96 -8.85 11.41 2.71
CA ASP A 96 -9.58 10.25 2.25
C ASP A 96 -8.65 9.27 1.55
N THR A 97 -9.03 8.00 1.61
CA THR A 97 -8.37 6.92 0.89
C THR A 97 -9.39 5.91 0.44
N ASN A 98 -9.03 5.18 -0.60
CA ASN A 98 -9.87 4.13 -1.14
C ASN A 98 -9.02 2.95 -1.57
N TYR A 99 -9.70 1.84 -1.69
CA TYR A 99 -9.14 0.60 -2.20
C TYR A 99 -9.90 0.17 -3.45
N GLY A 100 -9.16 -0.52 -4.31
CA GLY A 100 -9.68 -1.16 -5.50
C GLY A 100 -8.56 -1.69 -6.38
N LEU A 101 -8.98 -2.53 -7.31
CA LEU A 101 -8.14 -3.24 -8.26
C LEU A 101 -8.61 -2.92 -9.68
N SER A 102 -7.81 -3.25 -10.68
CA SER A 102 -8.26 -3.14 -12.08
C SER A 102 -9.50 -4.00 -12.32
N GLU A 103 -9.53 -5.18 -11.70
CA GLU A 103 -10.60 -6.17 -11.70
C GLU A 103 -11.88 -5.70 -11.00
N SER A 104 -11.81 -4.66 -10.17
CA SER A 104 -12.98 -4.02 -9.54
C SER A 104 -13.32 -2.67 -10.19
N THR A 105 -12.92 -2.47 -11.45
CA THR A 105 -13.09 -1.23 -12.22
C THR A 105 -12.27 -0.04 -11.68
N GLY A 106 -11.32 -0.29 -10.78
CA GLY A 106 -10.46 0.71 -10.18
C GLY A 106 -10.84 0.97 -8.71
N PRO A 107 -10.41 2.11 -8.15
CA PRO A 107 -10.70 2.46 -6.77
C PRO A 107 -12.20 2.71 -6.54
N GLY A 108 -12.68 2.42 -5.34
CA GLY A 108 -14.03 2.77 -4.90
C GLY A 108 -14.92 1.60 -4.48
N CYS A 109 -14.40 0.37 -4.46
CA CYS A 109 -15.12 -0.76 -3.86
C CYS A 109 -15.11 -0.71 -2.33
N VAL A 110 -14.05 -0.16 -1.74
CA VAL A 110 -13.93 0.14 -0.31
C VAL A 110 -13.39 1.55 -0.16
N HIS A 111 -13.97 2.31 0.77
CA HIS A 111 -13.71 3.74 0.91
C HIS A 111 -13.70 4.16 2.38
N LEU A 112 -12.70 4.95 2.79
CA LEU A 112 -12.56 5.38 4.17
C LEU A 112 -13.65 6.38 4.55
N GLY A 113 -13.88 7.39 3.72
CA GLY A 113 -14.80 8.48 4.04
C GLY A 113 -14.10 9.59 4.84
N ILE A 114 -14.35 10.83 4.43
CA ILE A 114 -13.70 12.04 4.97
C ILE A 114 -13.94 12.26 6.47
N GLU A 115 -14.99 11.68 7.03
CA GLU A 115 -15.36 11.74 8.43
C GLU A 115 -14.57 10.74 9.31
N ASN A 116 -13.86 9.79 8.70
CA ASN A 116 -13.24 8.66 9.40
C ASN A 116 -11.71 8.79 9.51
N ILE A 117 -11.17 10.01 9.58
CA ILE A 117 -9.72 10.23 9.77
C ILE A 117 -9.17 9.62 11.07
N HIS A 118 -10.02 9.41 12.09
CA HIS A 118 -9.64 8.71 13.31
C HIS A 118 -9.33 7.21 13.08
N LYS A 119 -9.66 6.66 11.90
CA LYS A 119 -9.38 5.30 11.44
C LYS A 119 -8.24 5.25 10.41
N VAL A 120 -7.37 6.24 10.36
CA VAL A 120 -6.18 6.24 9.46
C VAL A 120 -5.43 4.90 9.57
N GLY A 121 -5.09 4.35 8.40
CA GLY A 121 -4.57 2.98 8.23
C GLY A 121 -5.62 1.98 7.72
N ALA A 122 -6.91 2.24 7.94
CA ALA A 122 -7.98 1.50 7.28
C ALA A 122 -8.10 1.94 5.81
N ILE A 123 -8.47 0.99 4.94
CA ILE A 123 -8.93 1.29 3.59
C ILE A 123 -10.42 1.66 3.55
N GLY A 124 -11.14 1.40 4.63
CA GLY A 124 -12.51 1.89 4.83
C GLY A 124 -13.58 0.81 4.92
N LYS A 125 -14.78 1.14 4.42
CA LYS A 125 -15.96 0.28 4.39
C LYS A 125 -16.41 0.02 2.95
N PRO A 126 -17.14 -1.09 2.67
CA PRO A 126 -17.70 -1.31 1.34
C PRO A 126 -18.48 -0.08 0.85
N GLY A 127 -18.22 0.32 -0.39
CA GLY A 127 -18.96 1.38 -1.05
C GLY A 127 -20.42 0.96 -1.34
N ASN A 128 -21.21 1.91 -1.84
CA ASN A 128 -22.61 1.63 -2.19
C ASN A 128 -22.71 0.47 -3.20
N ASN A 129 -23.62 -0.48 -2.96
CA ASN A 129 -23.80 -1.71 -3.75
C ASN A 129 -22.58 -2.63 -3.84
N TRP A 130 -21.58 -2.46 -2.96
CA TRP A 130 -20.48 -3.40 -2.80
C TRP A 130 -20.71 -4.28 -1.58
N GLU A 131 -20.44 -5.57 -1.75
CA GLU A 131 -20.36 -6.55 -0.68
C GLU A 131 -18.91 -6.99 -0.51
N ILE A 132 -18.52 -7.31 0.73
CA ILE A 132 -17.20 -7.84 1.06
C ILE A 132 -17.32 -9.09 1.92
N LYS A 133 -16.33 -9.97 1.82
CA LYS A 133 -16.10 -11.08 2.75
C LYS A 133 -14.62 -11.16 3.06
N ILE A 134 -14.28 -11.65 4.25
CA ILE A 134 -12.92 -12.04 4.59
C ILE A 134 -12.97 -13.54 4.90
N VAL A 135 -12.19 -14.34 4.17
CA VAL A 135 -12.27 -15.81 4.21
C VAL A 135 -10.94 -16.47 4.52
N ASP A 136 -10.99 -17.66 5.10
CA ASP A 136 -9.82 -18.52 5.31
C ASP A 136 -9.40 -19.24 4.01
N GLU A 137 -8.39 -20.11 4.09
CA GLU A 137 -7.88 -20.90 2.96
C GLU A 137 -8.89 -21.88 2.37
N HIS A 138 -9.99 -22.15 3.08
CA HIS A 138 -11.07 -23.04 2.66
C HIS A 138 -12.32 -22.25 2.21
N ASP A 139 -12.18 -20.96 1.90
CA ASP A 139 -13.26 -20.06 1.48
C ASP A 139 -14.37 -19.89 2.53
N ARG A 140 -14.08 -20.13 3.83
CA ARG A 140 -15.03 -19.95 4.93
C ARG A 140 -14.85 -18.56 5.57
N PRO A 141 -15.92 -17.82 5.86
CA PRO A 141 -15.81 -16.53 6.54
C PRO A 141 -15.06 -16.63 7.87
N VAL A 142 -14.07 -15.75 8.08
CA VAL A 142 -13.36 -15.65 9.35
C VAL A 142 -14.13 -14.76 10.34
N SER A 143 -13.90 -14.96 11.63
CA SER A 143 -14.41 -14.06 12.66
C SER A 143 -13.77 -12.67 12.57
N ARG A 144 -14.48 -11.63 13.03
CA ARG A 144 -13.94 -10.26 13.06
C ARG A 144 -12.61 -10.21 13.81
N GLY A 145 -11.71 -9.35 13.35
CA GLY A 145 -10.34 -9.23 13.84
C GLY A 145 -9.36 -10.29 13.30
N LYS A 146 -9.84 -11.43 12.78
CA LYS A 146 -8.97 -12.42 12.13
C LYS A 146 -8.61 -11.98 10.72
N VAL A 147 -7.41 -12.38 10.31
CA VAL A 147 -6.89 -12.13 8.97
C VAL A 147 -7.37 -13.22 8.03
N GLY A 148 -7.80 -12.83 6.84
CA GLY A 148 -8.16 -13.74 5.75
C GLY A 148 -8.10 -13.02 4.41
N GLU A 149 -8.41 -13.71 3.33
CA GLU A 149 -8.45 -13.10 2.00
C GLU A 149 -9.70 -12.22 1.86
N LEU A 150 -9.50 -10.98 1.38
CA LEU A 150 -10.59 -10.08 1.03
C LEU A 150 -11.23 -10.51 -0.29
N LEU A 151 -12.54 -10.76 -0.25
CA LEU A 151 -13.38 -11.00 -1.43
C LEU A 151 -14.29 -9.81 -1.65
N LEU A 152 -14.50 -9.45 -2.92
CA LEU A 152 -15.38 -8.37 -3.34
C LEU A 152 -16.51 -8.89 -4.22
N LYS A 153 -17.69 -8.29 -4.11
CA LYS A 153 -18.78 -8.49 -5.06
C LYS A 153 -19.51 -7.17 -5.27
N GLY A 154 -19.85 -6.86 -6.52
CA GLY A 154 -20.50 -5.58 -6.84
C GLY A 154 -20.51 -5.29 -8.34
N PRO A 155 -21.15 -4.19 -8.75
CA PRO A 155 -21.37 -3.86 -10.16
C PRO A 155 -20.09 -3.51 -10.92
N GLY A 156 -19.01 -3.15 -10.21
CA GLY A 156 -17.72 -2.82 -10.82
C GLY A 156 -16.80 -4.02 -11.03
N VAL A 157 -17.18 -5.23 -10.64
CA VAL A 157 -16.36 -6.43 -10.89
C VAL A 157 -16.27 -6.69 -12.39
N MET A 158 -15.06 -6.98 -12.88
CA MET A 158 -14.80 -7.27 -14.29
C MET A 158 -15.61 -8.48 -14.77
N LYS A 159 -15.78 -8.58 -16.09
CA LYS A 159 -16.37 -9.78 -16.72
C LYS A 159 -15.39 -10.95 -16.77
N GLY A 160 -14.08 -10.66 -16.79
CA GLY A 160 -13.00 -11.63 -16.90
C GLY A 160 -11.81 -11.06 -17.66
N TYR A 161 -10.73 -11.82 -17.68
CA TYR A 161 -9.54 -11.51 -18.47
C TYR A 161 -9.75 -11.89 -19.94
N TYR A 162 -9.32 -11.01 -20.85
CA TYR A 162 -9.45 -11.23 -22.28
C TYR A 162 -8.69 -12.50 -22.73
N ASN A 163 -9.38 -13.41 -23.43
CA ASN A 163 -8.86 -14.69 -23.90
C ASN A 163 -8.15 -15.54 -22.81
N ASN A 164 -8.52 -15.37 -21.53
CA ASN A 164 -7.93 -16.15 -20.44
C ASN A 164 -9.01 -16.61 -19.43
N PRO A 165 -9.85 -17.58 -19.83
CA PRO A 165 -10.90 -18.10 -18.96
C PRO A 165 -10.34 -18.81 -17.71
N GLU A 166 -9.16 -19.42 -17.80
CA GLU A 166 -8.52 -20.10 -16.66
C GLU A 166 -8.11 -19.12 -15.56
N ALA A 167 -7.43 -18.02 -15.92
CA ALA A 167 -7.11 -16.97 -14.94
C ALA A 167 -8.38 -16.32 -14.37
N THR A 168 -9.42 -16.18 -15.20
CA THR A 168 -10.72 -15.64 -14.77
C THR A 168 -11.36 -16.52 -13.72
N ALA A 169 -11.43 -17.84 -13.95
CA ALA A 169 -12.03 -18.79 -13.02
C ALA A 169 -11.25 -18.91 -11.69
N LYS A 170 -9.95 -18.61 -11.69
CA LYS A 170 -9.13 -18.57 -10.47
C LYS A 170 -9.53 -17.43 -9.53
N VAL A 171 -9.91 -16.27 -10.08
CA VAL A 171 -10.20 -15.06 -9.29
C VAL A 171 -11.68 -14.75 -9.17
N LEU A 172 -12.52 -15.16 -10.12
CA LEU A 172 -13.98 -15.00 -10.06
C LEU A 172 -14.64 -16.35 -9.72
N LYS A 173 -15.14 -16.48 -8.49
CA LYS A 173 -15.81 -17.69 -8.01
C LYS A 173 -17.18 -17.33 -7.44
N ASN A 174 -18.25 -17.93 -7.95
CA ASN A 174 -19.62 -17.74 -7.45
C ASN A 174 -20.04 -16.25 -7.31
N GLY A 175 -19.60 -15.41 -8.26
CA GLY A 175 -19.85 -13.97 -8.25
C GLY A 175 -18.96 -13.13 -7.31
N TRP A 176 -17.98 -13.76 -6.65
CA TRP A 176 -16.99 -13.09 -5.80
C TRP A 176 -15.65 -12.99 -6.51
N LEU A 177 -15.04 -11.81 -6.44
CA LEU A 177 -13.66 -11.54 -6.83
C LEU A 177 -12.74 -11.81 -5.64
N HIS A 178 -11.91 -12.85 -5.74
CA HIS A 178 -10.76 -13.11 -4.89
C HIS A 178 -9.66 -12.10 -5.23
N THR A 179 -9.39 -11.18 -4.30
CA THR A 179 -8.47 -10.05 -4.54
C THR A 179 -7.00 -10.45 -4.44
N GLY A 180 -6.71 -11.57 -3.77
CA GLY A 180 -5.36 -11.92 -3.34
C GLY A 180 -4.76 -10.92 -2.33
N ASP A 181 -5.58 -10.07 -1.71
CA ASP A 181 -5.20 -9.19 -0.60
C ASP A 181 -5.66 -9.81 0.72
N MET A 182 -4.75 -9.91 1.69
CA MET A 182 -5.07 -10.31 3.06
C MET A 182 -5.55 -9.09 3.82
N ALA A 183 -6.68 -9.23 4.50
CA ALA A 183 -7.31 -8.15 5.24
C ALA A 183 -7.86 -8.64 6.58
N ARG A 184 -8.11 -7.70 7.48
CA ARG A 184 -8.90 -7.89 8.69
C ARG A 184 -9.98 -6.82 8.79
N GLN A 185 -11.08 -7.16 9.42
CA GLN A 185 -12.15 -6.21 9.74
C GLN A 185 -12.15 -5.94 11.24
N ASP A 186 -12.20 -4.66 11.63
CA ASP A 186 -12.36 -4.27 13.03
C ASP A 186 -13.83 -4.36 13.50
N GLU A 187 -14.07 -4.02 14.77
CA GLU A 187 -15.41 -4.12 15.38
C GLU A 187 -16.41 -3.13 14.75
N ASP A 188 -15.92 -1.98 14.29
CA ASP A 188 -16.71 -0.92 13.64
C ASP A 188 -16.94 -1.17 12.14
N GLY A 189 -16.42 -2.29 11.61
CA GLY A 189 -16.59 -2.73 10.23
C GLY A 189 -15.56 -2.16 9.25
N PHE A 190 -14.54 -1.43 9.72
CA PHE A 190 -13.46 -0.92 8.89
C PHE A 190 -12.48 -2.03 8.51
N ILE A 191 -12.09 -2.01 7.24
CA ILE A 191 -11.20 -3.01 6.65
C ILE A 191 -9.79 -2.44 6.66
N TYR A 192 -8.85 -3.26 7.13
CA TYR A 192 -7.43 -2.99 7.13
C TYR A 192 -6.75 -4.00 6.22
N LEU A 193 -5.98 -3.54 5.24
CA LEU A 193 -5.08 -4.41 4.49
C LEU A 193 -3.93 -4.83 5.37
N VAL A 194 -3.58 -6.11 5.30
CA VAL A 194 -2.50 -6.71 6.09
C VAL A 194 -1.32 -7.03 5.19
N ASP A 195 -1.56 -7.71 4.06
CA ASP A 195 -0.50 -8.04 3.10
C ASP A 195 -1.10 -8.50 1.75
N ARG A 196 -0.26 -8.85 0.78
CA ARG A 196 -0.67 -9.64 -0.37
C ARG A 196 -0.60 -11.11 -0.01
N LYS A 197 -1.63 -11.89 -0.39
CA LYS A 197 -1.69 -13.34 -0.16
C LYS A 197 -0.44 -14.08 -0.66
N LYS A 198 0.05 -13.70 -1.83
CA LYS A 198 1.28 -14.26 -2.44
C LYS A 198 2.58 -13.83 -1.75
N ASP A 199 2.52 -12.81 -0.90
CA ASP A 199 3.69 -12.28 -0.21
C ASP A 199 3.76 -12.73 1.25
N VAL A 200 2.65 -13.25 1.82
CA VAL A 200 2.66 -13.91 3.13
C VAL A 200 3.72 -15.01 3.16
N VAL A 201 4.58 -14.95 4.18
CA VAL A 201 5.64 -15.94 4.41
C VAL A 201 5.10 -16.99 5.37
N ILE A 202 5.15 -18.26 4.97
CA ILE A 202 4.66 -19.36 5.80
C ILE A 202 5.86 -20.05 6.45
N MET A 203 6.15 -19.71 7.70
CA MET A 203 7.29 -20.25 8.45
C MET A 203 6.80 -21.20 9.54
N GLY A 204 7.02 -22.50 9.34
CA GLY A 204 6.67 -23.53 10.34
C GLY A 204 5.17 -23.63 10.63
N GLY A 205 4.33 -23.31 9.64
CA GLY A 205 2.86 -23.30 9.77
C GLY A 205 2.25 -21.98 10.26
N GLU A 206 3.07 -20.97 10.53
CA GLU A 206 2.62 -19.64 10.94
C GLU A 206 2.68 -18.65 9.78
N ASN A 207 1.62 -17.84 9.64
CA ASN A 207 1.55 -16.78 8.64
C ASN A 207 2.27 -15.52 9.15
N ILE A 208 3.41 -15.24 8.54
CA ILE A 208 4.16 -14.01 8.74
C ILE A 208 3.75 -13.03 7.65
N TYR A 209 3.38 -11.82 8.04
CA TYR A 209 2.98 -10.75 7.13
C TYR A 209 4.14 -9.75 6.97
N PRO A 210 4.96 -9.86 5.90
CA PRO A 210 6.04 -8.94 5.58
C PRO A 210 5.76 -7.47 5.87
N VAL A 211 4.59 -6.95 5.52
CA VAL A 211 4.25 -5.52 5.70
C VAL A 211 4.42 -5.08 7.15
N GLN A 212 4.10 -5.92 8.12
CA GLN A 212 4.22 -5.58 9.55
C GLN A 212 5.69 -5.45 9.97
N ILE A 213 6.57 -6.29 9.41
CA ILE A 213 8.01 -6.26 9.67
C ILE A 213 8.62 -5.05 8.97
N GLU A 214 8.22 -4.79 7.73
CA GLU A 214 8.66 -3.62 6.97
C GLU A 214 8.24 -2.30 7.64
N GLU A 215 7.00 -2.19 8.13
CA GLU A 215 6.53 -1.01 8.86
C GLU A 215 7.38 -0.76 10.10
N PHE A 216 7.70 -1.81 10.86
CA PHE A 216 8.61 -1.72 11.99
C PHE A 216 10.01 -1.27 11.55
N LEU A 217 10.60 -1.91 10.54
CA LEU A 217 11.94 -1.58 10.05
C LEU A 217 12.03 -0.14 9.52
N ARG A 218 10.99 0.37 8.85
CA ARG A 218 10.94 1.78 8.40
C ARG A 218 11.01 2.81 9.53
N THR A 219 10.81 2.42 10.78
CA THR A 219 11.00 3.32 11.93
C THR A 219 12.48 3.56 12.27
N HIS A 220 13.38 2.73 11.74
CA HIS A 220 14.82 2.91 11.92
C HIS A 220 15.34 4.11 11.12
N ASN A 221 16.04 5.03 11.78
CA ASN A 221 16.44 6.31 11.19
C ASN A 221 17.40 6.19 10.00
N ASP A 222 18.17 5.11 9.91
CA ASP A 222 19.17 4.92 8.85
C ASP A 222 18.63 4.15 7.63
N ILE A 223 17.42 3.60 7.71
CA ILE A 223 16.80 2.87 6.59
C ILE A 223 16.14 3.87 5.64
N LYS A 224 16.51 3.79 4.36
CA LYS A 224 15.86 4.52 3.27
C LYS A 224 14.61 3.77 2.80
N ASP A 225 14.74 2.47 2.56
CA ASP A 225 13.64 1.62 2.13
C ASP A 225 13.86 0.17 2.58
N VAL A 226 12.78 -0.61 2.62
CA VAL A 226 12.84 -2.01 3.08
C VAL A 226 11.75 -2.85 2.44
N ALA A 227 12.13 -4.07 2.07
CA ALA A 227 11.25 -5.10 1.58
C ALA A 227 11.50 -6.41 2.33
N VAL A 228 10.44 -7.05 2.82
CA VAL A 228 10.53 -8.38 3.40
C VAL A 228 9.97 -9.41 2.43
N ILE A 229 10.76 -10.44 2.16
CA ILE A 229 10.45 -11.55 1.25
C ILE A 229 10.58 -12.89 1.98
N GLY A 230 9.83 -13.89 1.53
CA GLY A 230 10.03 -15.27 1.93
C GLY A 230 11.18 -15.88 1.13
N LEU A 231 12.13 -16.50 1.83
CA LEU A 231 13.16 -17.33 1.23
C LEU A 231 12.89 -18.80 1.58
N PRO A 232 13.13 -19.76 0.66
CA PRO A 232 12.95 -21.18 0.94
C PRO A 232 13.82 -21.64 2.12
N ASP A 233 13.25 -22.43 3.02
CA ASP A 233 13.96 -23.09 4.11
C ASP A 233 13.58 -24.57 4.18
N ARG A 234 14.57 -25.46 4.31
CA ARG A 234 14.36 -26.92 4.24
C ARG A 234 13.46 -27.45 5.35
N ARG A 235 13.41 -26.79 6.51
CA ARG A 235 12.68 -27.27 7.70
C ARG A 235 11.41 -26.48 7.96
N LEU A 236 11.45 -25.18 7.74
CA LEU A 236 10.37 -24.25 8.07
C LEU A 236 9.48 -23.94 6.86
N GLY A 237 9.82 -24.43 5.67
CA GLY A 237 9.16 -24.11 4.41
C GLY A 237 9.70 -22.79 3.86
N GLU A 238 9.45 -21.70 4.57
CA GLU A 238 10.02 -20.39 4.28
C GLU A 238 10.55 -19.71 5.54
N ILE A 239 11.46 -18.76 5.35
CA ILE A 239 11.92 -17.82 6.39
C ILE A 239 11.79 -16.37 5.89
N PRO A 240 11.43 -15.42 6.77
CA PRO A 240 11.40 -14.00 6.40
C PRO A 240 12.82 -13.45 6.29
N ALA A 241 13.15 -12.86 5.13
CA ALA A 241 14.38 -12.12 4.90
C ALA A 241 14.06 -10.64 4.66
N ALA A 242 14.77 -9.74 5.36
CA ALA A 242 14.64 -8.30 5.18
C ALA A 242 15.73 -7.79 4.25
N VAL A 243 15.33 -7.27 3.09
CA VAL A 243 16.18 -6.53 2.16
C VAL A 243 16.09 -5.05 2.52
N ILE A 244 17.21 -4.46 2.94
CA ILE A 244 17.30 -3.12 3.52
C ILE A 244 18.16 -2.24 2.63
N GLU A 245 17.58 -1.15 2.15
CA GLU A 245 18.31 -0.07 1.51
C GLU A 245 18.61 1.02 2.54
N LEU A 246 19.89 1.34 2.74
CA LEU A 246 20.31 2.37 3.69
C LEU A 246 20.27 3.77 3.08
N LYS A 247 20.13 4.79 3.92
CA LYS A 247 20.33 6.19 3.51
C LYS A 247 21.79 6.43 3.14
N SER A 248 22.02 7.32 2.17
CA SER A 248 23.36 7.65 1.69
C SER A 248 24.31 8.02 2.84
N GLY A 249 25.48 7.39 2.88
CA GLY A 249 26.51 7.64 3.90
C GLY A 249 26.23 7.01 5.27
N ARG A 250 25.15 6.23 5.43
CA ARG A 250 24.90 5.43 6.63
C ARG A 250 25.50 4.03 6.50
N GLN A 251 25.92 3.48 7.63
CA GLN A 251 26.41 2.12 7.76
C GLN A 251 25.73 1.50 8.98
N VAL A 252 25.19 0.30 8.80
CA VAL A 252 24.53 -0.49 9.85
C VAL A 252 24.93 -1.95 9.61
N THR A 253 25.20 -2.72 10.67
CA THR A 253 25.54 -4.15 10.56
C THR A 253 24.30 -5.05 10.64
N GLU A 254 24.46 -6.33 10.27
CA GLU A 254 23.36 -7.30 10.43
C GLU A 254 23.02 -7.50 11.91
N GLU A 255 24.02 -7.53 12.80
CA GLU A 255 23.82 -7.69 14.24
C GLU A 255 23.00 -6.53 14.83
N GLU A 256 23.33 -5.29 14.47
CA GLU A 256 22.56 -4.10 14.88
C GLU A 256 21.10 -4.19 14.41
N MET A 257 20.87 -4.67 13.19
CA MET A 257 19.52 -4.87 12.68
C MET A 257 18.77 -6.01 13.36
N PHE A 258 19.44 -7.10 13.72
CA PHE A 258 18.85 -8.19 14.49
C PHE A 258 18.48 -7.74 15.91
N GLU A 259 19.35 -6.96 16.55
CA GLU A 259 19.11 -6.34 17.86
C GLU A 259 17.90 -5.39 17.80
N PHE A 260 17.84 -4.53 16.78
CA PHE A 260 16.68 -3.67 16.55
C PHE A 260 15.39 -4.49 16.36
N CYS A 261 15.46 -5.61 15.63
CA CYS A 261 14.32 -6.51 15.46
C CYS A 261 13.91 -7.25 16.75
N GLU A 262 14.61 -7.12 17.87
CA GLU A 262 14.19 -7.77 19.12
C GLU A 262 12.88 -7.21 19.69
N GLU A 263 12.51 -5.99 19.36
CA GLU A 263 11.21 -5.41 19.72
C GLU A 263 10.04 -6.12 19.02
N LEU A 264 10.29 -6.81 17.90
CA LEU A 264 9.28 -7.63 17.25
C LEU A 264 9.05 -8.94 18.02
N PRO A 265 7.80 -9.46 18.03
CA PRO A 265 7.54 -10.81 18.50
C PRO A 265 8.47 -11.82 17.83
N ARG A 266 9.06 -12.74 18.61
CA ARG A 266 10.11 -13.67 18.16
C ARG A 266 9.81 -14.39 16.84
N TYR A 267 8.55 -14.75 16.61
CA TYR A 267 8.12 -15.47 15.40
C TYR A 267 8.05 -14.59 14.14
N LYS A 268 8.00 -13.25 14.27
CA LYS A 268 8.00 -12.29 13.16
C LYS A 268 9.39 -11.78 12.79
N ARG A 269 10.39 -12.01 13.64
CA ARG A 269 11.74 -11.46 13.41
C ARG A 269 12.30 -12.01 12.10
N PRO A 270 12.88 -11.15 11.22
CA PRO A 270 13.66 -11.62 10.09
C PRO A 270 14.70 -12.65 10.54
N ARG A 271 14.90 -13.69 9.72
CA ARG A 271 15.96 -14.70 9.91
C ARG A 271 17.21 -14.39 9.10
N GLN A 272 17.10 -13.44 8.17
CA GLN A 272 18.19 -12.97 7.33
C GLN A 272 18.02 -11.47 7.09
N ILE A 273 19.13 -10.74 7.17
CA ILE A 273 19.23 -9.34 6.78
C ILE A 273 20.08 -9.27 5.52
N ILE A 274 19.68 -8.47 4.55
CA ILE A 274 20.38 -8.30 3.27
C ILE A 274 20.43 -6.81 2.99
N PHE A 275 21.62 -6.23 2.85
CA PHE A 275 21.77 -4.83 2.45
C PHE A 275 21.87 -4.72 0.92
N ASP A 276 20.85 -4.13 0.29
CA ASP A 276 20.73 -4.01 -1.17
C ASP A 276 19.72 -2.91 -1.55
N GLU A 277 19.68 -2.53 -2.82
CA GLU A 277 18.66 -1.60 -3.34
C GLU A 277 17.26 -2.23 -3.32
N VAL A 278 16.23 -1.44 -3.00
CA VAL A 278 14.83 -1.89 -3.01
C VAL A 278 14.14 -1.37 -4.29
N PRO A 279 13.98 -2.21 -5.33
CA PRO A 279 13.44 -1.76 -6.61
C PRO A 279 11.97 -1.38 -6.49
N ARG A 280 11.58 -0.28 -7.17
CA ARG A 280 10.20 0.16 -7.30
C ARG A 280 9.79 0.30 -8.76
N ASN A 281 8.53 -0.03 -9.05
CA ASN A 281 7.98 0.16 -10.38
C ASN A 281 7.56 1.63 -10.62
N ALA A 282 7.11 1.95 -11.84
CA ALA A 282 6.68 3.29 -12.24
C ALA A 282 5.51 3.87 -11.41
N THR A 283 4.78 3.04 -10.67
CA THR A 283 3.71 3.47 -9.75
C THR A 283 4.18 3.63 -8.31
N GLY A 284 5.48 3.46 -8.05
CA GLY A 284 6.10 3.55 -6.73
C GLY A 284 5.98 2.29 -5.88
N LYS A 285 5.45 1.17 -6.39
CA LYS A 285 5.31 -0.08 -5.62
C LYS A 285 6.62 -0.88 -5.61
N ILE A 286 6.98 -1.43 -4.47
CA ILE A 286 8.14 -2.33 -4.31
C ILE A 286 7.98 -3.56 -5.22
N GLU A 287 9.02 -3.90 -5.97
CA GLU A 287 9.08 -5.06 -6.85
C GLU A 287 9.67 -6.28 -6.13
N LYS A 288 8.97 -6.78 -5.09
CA LYS A 288 9.33 -8.01 -4.37
C LYS A 288 9.64 -9.22 -5.28
N PRO A 289 8.95 -9.42 -6.44
CA PRO A 289 9.32 -10.50 -7.36
C PRO A 289 10.78 -10.45 -7.84
N LYS A 290 11.33 -9.25 -8.13
CA LYS A 290 12.74 -9.09 -8.53
C LYS A 290 13.70 -9.45 -7.40
N LEU A 291 13.34 -9.07 -6.17
CA LEU A 291 14.12 -9.44 -4.97
C LEU A 291 14.09 -10.95 -4.72
N ARG A 292 12.92 -11.59 -4.87
CA ARG A 292 12.82 -13.06 -4.79
C ARG A 292 13.62 -13.74 -5.88
N GLU A 293 13.57 -13.26 -7.12
CA GLU A 293 14.37 -13.82 -8.21
C GLU A 293 15.87 -13.75 -7.88
N LYS A 294 16.33 -12.60 -7.35
CA LYS A 294 17.72 -12.39 -6.95
C LYS A 294 18.17 -13.27 -5.78
N TYR A 295 17.33 -13.43 -4.75
CA TYR A 295 17.76 -14.02 -3.47
C TYR A 295 17.19 -15.41 -3.15
N ALA A 296 16.06 -15.79 -3.75
CA ALA A 296 15.45 -17.11 -3.56
C ALA A 296 16.08 -18.21 -4.44
N GLN A 297 16.81 -17.83 -5.49
CA GLN A 297 17.53 -18.79 -6.34
C GLN A 297 18.85 -19.27 -5.69
N ASP A 298 19.56 -18.37 -5.00
CA ASP A 298 20.83 -18.68 -4.32
C ASP A 298 20.69 -19.56 -3.07
N SER A 299 19.49 -19.59 -2.47
CA SER A 299 19.24 -20.32 -1.22
C SER A 299 19.18 -21.85 -1.42
N ILE A 300 18.92 -22.32 -2.65
CA ILE A 300 18.97 -23.75 -3.01
C ILE A 300 20.42 -24.16 -3.38
N ALA A 301 21.20 -23.26 -3.98
CA ALA A 301 22.56 -23.54 -4.44
C ALA A 301 23.61 -23.58 -3.31
N LYS A 302 23.35 -22.97 -2.15
CA LYS A 302 24.27 -23.02 -0.99
C LYS A 302 24.14 -24.28 -0.12
N VAL A 303 23.32 -25.26 -0.50
CA VAL A 303 23.08 -26.49 0.29
C VAL A 303 23.22 -27.79 -0.53
N VAL A 304 24.09 -27.78 -1.54
CA VAL A 304 24.60 -29.01 -2.19
C VAL A 304 26.08 -29.18 -1.83
#